data_AF-A0A3A4SPF7-F1
#
_entry.id   AF-A0A3A4SPF7-F1
#
_cell.length_a   1.000
_cell.length_b   1.000
_cell.length_c   1.000
_cell.angle_alpha   90.00
_cell.angle_beta   90.00
_cell.angle_gamma   90.00
#
_symmetry.space_group_name_H-M   'P 1'
#
loop_
_entity.id
_entity.type
_entity.pdbx_description
1 polymer ?
#
loop_
_entity_poly.entity_id
_entity_poly.type
_entity_poly.pdbx_seq_one_letter_code
_entity_poly.pdbx_strand_id
1 'polypeptide(L)' 'MKCPFCGHKRFYMKDAADGYETYGFNCETGEVCFDPDVDASEVSAPEGDSHIYCEKCAWNGEFGSIKQ' A
#
# COMPACT_ATOMS: atom_id res chain seq x y z
N MET A 1 3.09 1.16 -10.79
CA MET A 1 3.01 1.15 -9.30
C MET A 1 4.35 0.85 -8.64
N LYS A 2 5.17 1.90 -8.46
CA LYS A 2 6.45 1.84 -7.75
C LYS A 2 6.66 3.14 -6.98
N CYS A 3 7.46 3.09 -5.92
CA CYS A 3 7.74 4.25 -5.08
C CYS A 3 8.50 5.28 -5.92
N PRO A 4 8.06 6.55 -5.96
CA PRO A 4 8.69 7.56 -6.79
C PRO A 4 10.10 7.93 -6.30
N PHE A 5 10.42 7.63 -5.04
CA PHE A 5 11.72 7.95 -4.43
C PHE A 5 12.75 6.82 -4.56
N CYS A 6 12.38 5.59 -4.23
CA CYS A 6 13.34 4.46 -4.19
C CYS A 6 13.06 3.36 -5.22
N GLY A 7 11.97 3.47 -6.00
CA GLY A 7 11.56 2.47 -7.00
C GLY A 7 11.04 1.16 -6.41
N HIS A 8 10.91 1.04 -5.08
CA HIS A 8 10.37 -0.15 -4.43
C HIS A 8 8.89 -0.38 -4.78
N LYS A 9 8.46 -1.63 -4.83
CA LYS A 9 7.09 -2.01 -5.24
C LYS A 9 6.26 -2.61 -4.11
N ARG A 10 6.76 -2.58 -2.87
CA ARG A 10 6.01 -2.96 -1.68
C ARG A 10 5.67 -1.74 -0.85
N PHE A 11 4.45 -1.75 -0.34
CA PHE A 11 3.85 -0.67 0.42
C PHE A 11 2.99 -1.26 1.53
N TYR A 12 2.65 -0.44 2.51
CA TYR A 12 1.66 -0.78 3.50
C TYR A 12 0.69 0.38 3.70
N MET A 13 -0.53 0.06 4.09
CA MET A 13 -1.52 1.04 4.55
C MET A 13 -1.80 0.80 6.03
N LYS A 14 -2.27 1.82 6.73
CA LYS A 14 -2.74 1.69 8.11
C LYS A 14 -4.25 1.55 8.08
N ASP A 15 -4.79 0.76 8.99
CA ASP A 15 -6.24 0.67 9.17
C ASP A 15 -6.82 2.06 9.54
N ALA A 16 -7.95 2.39 8.95
CA ALA A 16 -8.60 3.69 9.19
C ALA A 16 -9.47 3.69 10.46
N ALA A 17 -9.92 2.52 10.92
CA ALA A 17 -10.79 2.37 12.07
C ALA A 17 -10.00 2.36 13.40
N ASP A 18 -8.83 1.71 13.44
CA ASP A 18 -8.00 1.65 14.65
C ASP A 18 -6.61 2.30 14.53
N GLY A 19 -6.04 2.42 13.32
CA GLY A 19 -4.71 3.00 13.09
C GLY A 19 -3.53 2.22 13.68
N TYR A 20 -3.77 1.05 14.25
CA TYR A 20 -2.77 0.17 14.83
C TYR A 20 -2.39 -0.95 13.86
N GLU A 21 -3.35 -1.48 13.11
CA GLU A 21 -3.07 -2.49 12.11
C GLU A 21 -2.46 -1.89 10.85
N THR A 22 -1.51 -2.62 10.27
CA THR A 22 -0.91 -2.27 8.99
C THR A 22 -1.03 -3.42 8.02
N TYR A 23 -1.57 -3.13 6.84
CA TYR A 23 -1.77 -4.11 5.78
C TYR A 23 -0.72 -3.90 4.69
N GLY A 24 0.20 -4.86 4.60
CA GLY A 24 1.25 -4.91 3.59
C GLY A 24 0.71 -5.42 2.25
N PHE A 25 1.19 -4.82 1.16
CA PHE A 25 0.88 -5.25 -0.19
C PHE A 25 2.02 -4.97 -1.16
N ASN A 26 2.10 -5.78 -2.21
CA ASN A 26 3.04 -5.61 -3.30
C ASN A 26 2.31 -5.23 -4.61
N CYS A 27 3.05 -4.57 -5.50
CA CYS A 27 2.59 -4.22 -6.83
C CYS A 27 3.53 -4.76 -7.92
N GLU A 28 4.14 -5.93 -7.70
CA GLU A 28 5.14 -6.47 -8.62
C GLU A 28 4.55 -6.81 -10.00
N THR A 29 3.33 -7.34 -10.01
CA THR A 29 2.55 -7.74 -11.19
C THR A 29 1.86 -6.57 -11.89
N GLY A 30 1.93 -5.36 -11.32
CA GLY A 30 1.14 -4.23 -11.80
C GLY A 30 -0.30 -4.21 -11.26
N GLU A 31 -0.62 -5.07 -10.30
CA GLU A 31 -1.87 -5.08 -9.53
C GLU A 31 -1.56 -5.08 -8.04
N VAL A 32 -2.54 -4.74 -7.19
CA VAL A 32 -2.35 -4.81 -5.74
C VAL A 32 -2.49 -6.26 -5.30
N CYS A 33 -1.44 -6.80 -4.71
CA CYS A 33 -1.44 -8.11 -4.08
C CYS A 33 -1.12 -7.94 -2.59
N PHE A 34 -2.15 -8.07 -1.75
CA PHE A 34 -1.96 -8.10 -0.30
C PHE A 34 -1.16 -9.32 0.14
N ASP A 35 -0.45 -9.19 1.24
CA ASP A 35 0.23 -10.32 1.87
C ASP A 35 -0.82 -11.37 2.34
N PRO A 36 -0.48 -12.66 2.36
CA PRO A 36 -1.43 -13.75 2.64
C PRO A 36 -1.99 -13.71 4.07
N ASP A 37 -1.33 -13.00 4.98
CA ASP A 37 -1.76 -12.82 6.37
C ASP A 37 -2.80 -11.69 6.53
N VAL A 38 -3.12 -10.97 5.45
CA VAL A 38 -4.10 -9.89 5.45
C VAL A 38 -5.48 -10.44 5.08
N ASP A 39 -6.44 -10.31 5.99
CA ASP A 39 -7.82 -10.70 5.71
C ASP A 39 -8.50 -9.66 4.81
N ALA A 40 -8.97 -10.09 3.64
CA ALA A 40 -9.67 -9.25 2.68
C ALA A 40 -11.04 -8.75 3.19
N SER A 41 -11.54 -9.30 4.30
CA SER A 41 -12.73 -8.82 5.00
C SER A 41 -12.43 -7.62 5.89
N GLU A 42 -11.17 -7.46 6.32
CA GLU A 42 -10.72 -6.38 7.20
C GLU A 42 -10.12 -5.22 6.40
N VAL A 43 -9.56 -5.49 5.21
CA VAL A 43 -8.98 -4.46 4.35
C VAL A 43 -9.67 -4.36 2.99
N SER A 44 -9.95 -3.13 2.58
CA SER A 44 -10.34 -2.83 1.19
C SER A 44 -9.12 -2.55 0.33
N ALA A 45 -9.18 -2.92 -0.96
CA ALA A 45 -8.12 -2.58 -1.90
C ALA A 45 -7.90 -1.05 -1.94
N PRO A 46 -6.64 -0.56 -1.98
CA PRO A 46 -6.37 0.86 -1.97
C PRO A 46 -6.90 1.54 -3.24
N GLU A 47 -7.65 2.61 -3.03
CA GLU A 47 -8.20 3.51 -4.04
C GLU A 47 -7.29 4.71 -4.28
N GLY A 48 -7.61 5.58 -5.25
CA GLY A 48 -6.70 6.66 -5.68
C GLY A 48 -6.25 7.61 -4.57
N ASP A 49 -7.13 7.88 -3.60
CA ASP A 49 -6.93 8.73 -2.43
C ASP A 49 -6.42 7.97 -1.20
N SER A 50 -6.30 6.64 -1.28
CA SER A 50 -5.83 5.82 -0.16
C SER A 50 -4.39 6.17 0.19
N HIS A 51 -4.14 6.45 1.46
CA HIS A 51 -2.81 6.82 1.94
C HIS A 51 -1.95 5.57 2.17
N ILE A 52 -0.81 5.52 1.49
CA ILE A 52 0.11 4.39 1.47
C ILE A 52 1.52 4.81 1.88
N TYR A 53 2.26 3.86 2.45
CA TYR A 53 3.61 4.06 2.96
C TYR A 53 4.56 3.09 2.26
N CYS A 54 5.76 3.53 1.92
CA CYS A 54 6.78 2.65 1.37
C CYS A 54 7.44 1.82 2.48
N GLU A 55 7.55 0.50 2.30
CA GLU A 55 8.26 -0.37 3.26
C GLU A 55 9.77 -0.11 3.31
N LYS A 56 10.34 0.49 2.26
CA LYS A 56 11.80 0.64 2.10
C LYS A 56 12.34 2.03 2.43
N CYS A 57 11.51 3.08 2.37
CA CYS A 57 11.97 4.45 2.56
C CYS A 57 10.90 5.31 3.24
N ALA A 58 11.25 6.55 3.61
CA ALA A 58 10.35 7.46 4.32
C ALA A 58 9.19 8.03 3.46
N TRP A 59 9.11 7.65 2.18
CA TRP A 59 8.02 8.12 1.33
C TRP A 59 6.67 7.54 1.74
N ASN A 60 5.68 8.40 1.81
CA ASN A 60 4.27 8.09 1.95
C ASN A 60 3.44 9.10 1.14
N GLY A 61 2.24 8.71 0.74
CA GLY A 61 1.38 9.54 -0.09
C GLY A 61 0.17 8.76 -0.60
N GLU A 62 -0.60 9.38 -1.47
CA GLU A 62 -1.78 8.76 -2.07
C GLU A 62 -1.40 7.67 -3.08
N PHE A 63 -2.14 6.57 -3.10
CA PHE A 63 -1.93 5.45 -4.01
C PHE A 63 -2.04 5.87 -5.48
N GLY A 64 -2.88 6.85 -5.80
CA GLY A 64 -2.97 7.49 -7.11
C GLY A 64 -1.63 8.06 -7.60
N SER A 65 -0.74 8.47 -6.69
CA SER A 65 0.58 9.00 -7.03
C SER A 65 1.52 7.94 -7.62
N ILE A 66 1.26 6.64 -7.40
CA ILE A 66 2.05 5.53 -7.92
C ILE A 66 1.36 4.74 -9.03
N LYS A 67 0.05 4.95 -9.23
CA LYS A 67 -0.72 4.49 -10.39
C LYS A 67 -0.39 5.37 -11.62
N GLN A 68 0.79 5.16 -12.18
CA GLN A 68 1.17 5.65 -13.51
C GLN A 68 1.05 4.52 -14.53
#